data_AF-A0A6A6W1E4-F1
#
_entry.id   AF-A0A6A6W1E4-F1
#
_cell.length_a   1.000
_cell.length_b   1.000
_cell.length_c   1.000
_cell.angle_alpha   90.00
_cell.angle_beta   90.00
_cell.angle_gamma   90.00
#
_symmetry.space_group_name_H-M   'P 1'
#
loop_
_entity.id
_entity.type
_entity.pdbx_description
1 polymer ?
#
loop_
_entity_poly.entity_id
_entity_poly.type
_entity_poly.pdbx_seq_one_letter_code
_entity_poly.pdbx_strand_id
1 'polypeptide(L)'
;MLTMHSNMSEQSILQSKKSSFSLRRIFKSDKHSAKDPGGQSQSGKLRKKNLPAPVSSQANDLGERHEYAIFNDNPSNEYSRPQIKDSGDVMHGLAHRDFLHDDDDEPPPKDHFSPNARRRKRQGMLVSPEHEKRIASLPPEVWKRIALFLNPIDAVNLAISNKTLYTKLGLMPFEMFNSIEHRHFKHAFLHALDEQYPGHLLCFPCSKYHKRLHPGKETLKIEYVNNPIFACPNINSSVLPRMRLTHARELPYAYIQLVLRAAKHTPSYGISIDALSKRWRHAGWTHRTRFLIHDGRLLMRVISRAFTLPARDMTETSMRHILYDREEYMPFFSVCAHWRDGLLMPTCKCMMSHVPAPPESIYQQLQKAPTFSRERANPGLIVRGCDTCRPARRCPECPTEYLVEINMVEDPSDPVQKFKHAIVVTRWSDLGDGRSPYTSPEWVAINGLESQERFDSFSHYGRRAVGGVFESKVSGQVPAMRLLSLNPKNVKKGEEGDGWY
;
A
#
# COMPACT_ATOMS: atom_id res chain seq x y z
N MET A 1 45.79 -60.66 -22.57
CA MET A 1 44.32 -60.68 -22.40
C MET A 1 43.83 -59.24 -22.45
N LEU A 2 43.61 -58.75 -23.68
CA LEU A 2 42.33 -58.24 -24.21
C LEU A 2 41.98 -56.84 -23.64
N THR A 3 42.41 -55.74 -24.30
CA THR A 3 41.70 -54.96 -25.37
C THR A 3 40.46 -54.21 -24.84
N MET A 4 40.13 -52.95 -25.15
CA MET A 4 40.55 -52.00 -26.20
C MET A 4 39.73 -50.69 -26.04
N HIS A 5 40.25 -49.59 -26.63
CA HIS A 5 39.53 -48.44 -27.25
C HIS A 5 38.69 -47.49 -26.35
N SER A 6 38.64 -46.17 -26.55
CA SER A 6 38.94 -45.33 -27.72
C SER A 6 39.11 -43.85 -27.34
N ASN A 7 40.02 -43.19 -28.09
CA ASN A 7 40.28 -41.75 -28.19
C ASN A 7 39.06 -40.92 -28.65
N MET A 8 39.03 -39.64 -28.29
CA MET A 8 38.94 -38.55 -29.28
C MET A 8 39.56 -37.26 -28.72
N SER A 9 40.61 -36.81 -29.40
CA SER A 9 41.23 -35.50 -29.32
C SER A 9 41.27 -34.89 -30.72
N GLU A 10 41.42 -33.56 -30.76
CA GLU A 10 41.72 -32.70 -31.91
C GLU A 10 40.54 -32.24 -32.78
N GLN A 11 40.29 -30.93 -32.78
CA GLN A 11 40.84 -30.06 -33.84
C GLN A 11 40.67 -28.58 -33.49
N SER A 12 41.79 -27.85 -33.60
CA SER A 12 41.92 -26.39 -33.68
C SER A 12 42.22 -26.00 -35.14
N ILE A 13 42.42 -24.69 -35.40
CA ILE A 13 42.80 -24.01 -36.68
C ILE A 13 41.60 -23.39 -37.43
N LEU A 14 41.64 -22.18 -38.01
CA LEU A 14 42.25 -20.86 -37.80
C LEU A 14 41.79 -20.01 -39.01
N GLN A 15 41.61 -18.70 -38.81
CA GLN A 15 41.75 -17.60 -39.80
C GLN A 15 40.73 -17.49 -40.96
N SER A 16 40.46 -16.34 -41.60
CA SER A 16 40.59 -14.91 -41.29
C SER A 16 39.99 -14.11 -42.48
N LYS A 17 39.68 -12.82 -42.24
CA LYS A 17 39.80 -11.66 -43.17
C LYS A 17 38.72 -11.37 -44.25
N LYS A 18 38.07 -10.22 -44.03
CA LYS A 18 38.17 -8.93 -44.76
C LYS A 18 37.02 -8.45 -45.67
N SER A 19 36.86 -7.12 -45.57
CA SER A 19 36.30 -6.10 -46.49
C SER A 19 34.80 -6.11 -46.76
N SER A 20 34.01 -5.11 -46.34
CA SER A 20 33.98 -3.70 -46.74
C SER A 20 33.58 -3.47 -48.21
N PHE A 21 32.31 -3.12 -48.43
CA PHE A 21 31.89 -2.29 -49.56
C PHE A 21 30.87 -1.26 -49.10
N SER A 22 31.29 -0.01 -49.13
CA SER A 22 30.43 1.17 -49.07
C SER A 22 29.93 1.49 -50.47
N LEU A 23 28.64 1.82 -50.63
CA LEU A 23 28.22 2.73 -51.68
C LEU A 23 27.15 3.69 -51.13
N ARG A 24 27.62 4.93 -50.93
CA ARG A 24 26.83 6.14 -50.70
C ARG A 24 26.01 6.43 -51.97
N ARG A 25 24.72 6.74 -51.83
CA ARG A 25 24.01 7.60 -52.78
C ARG A 25 23.56 8.86 -52.05
N ILE A 26 24.19 9.95 -52.47
CA ILE A 26 23.89 11.34 -52.13
C ILE A 26 22.91 11.82 -53.20
N PHE A 27 21.77 12.36 -52.80
CA PHE A 27 21.01 13.33 -53.59
C PHE A 27 20.69 14.53 -52.68
N LYS A 28 21.47 15.61 -52.86
CA LYS A 28 21.01 17.01 -52.78
C LYS A 28 20.30 17.28 -54.13
N SER A 29 19.35 18.18 -54.34
CA SER A 29 18.94 19.48 -53.80
C SER A 29 17.58 19.76 -54.45
N ASP A 30 16.65 20.45 -53.80
CA ASP A 30 16.18 21.75 -54.30
C ASP A 30 15.24 22.46 -53.33
N LYS A 31 15.60 23.72 -53.08
CA LYS A 31 14.85 24.72 -52.35
C LYS A 31 13.81 25.32 -53.28
N HIS A 32 12.58 25.50 -52.79
CA HIS A 32 11.80 26.68 -53.16
C HIS A 32 11.00 27.20 -51.96
N SER A 33 11.29 28.46 -51.67
CA SER A 33 10.65 29.37 -50.74
C SER A 33 9.49 30.11 -51.41
N ALA A 34 8.35 30.25 -50.73
CA ALA A 34 7.38 31.35 -50.88
C ALA A 34 6.46 31.32 -49.64
N LYS A 35 6.62 32.25 -48.69
CA LYS A 35 5.97 33.58 -48.59
C LYS A 35 4.44 33.52 -48.45
N ASP A 36 3.99 33.83 -47.23
CA ASP A 36 2.66 34.31 -46.88
C ASP A 36 2.24 35.51 -47.74
N PRO A 37 0.92 35.76 -47.85
CA PRO A 37 0.41 36.90 -47.11
C PRO A 37 -0.92 36.64 -46.38
N GLY A 38 -1.07 37.35 -45.26
CA GLY A 38 -2.23 37.29 -44.38
C GLY A 38 -3.52 37.89 -44.95
N GLY A 39 -4.61 37.60 -44.24
CA GLY A 39 -5.92 38.22 -44.41
C GLY A 39 -6.65 38.24 -43.08
N GLN A 40 -6.62 39.40 -42.41
CA GLN A 40 -7.47 39.75 -41.29
C GLN A 40 -8.89 40.09 -41.78
N SER A 41 -9.91 39.46 -41.21
CA SER A 41 -11.22 40.03 -40.82
C SER A 41 -11.93 38.90 -40.04
N GLN A 42 -12.66 39.12 -38.95
CA GLN A 42 -13.79 40.03 -38.82
C GLN A 42 -14.00 40.48 -37.38
N SER A 43 -14.42 41.74 -37.29
CA SER A 43 -15.16 42.34 -36.20
C SER A 43 -16.51 41.63 -35.97
N GLY A 44 -16.78 41.25 -34.73
CA GLY A 44 -18.10 40.78 -34.28
C GLY A 44 -18.35 41.24 -32.84
N LYS A 45 -18.65 42.53 -32.67
CA LYS A 45 -19.14 43.10 -31.41
C LYS A 45 -20.52 42.51 -31.10
N LEU A 46 -20.63 41.70 -30.05
CA LEU A 46 -21.92 41.36 -29.43
C LEU A 46 -21.91 41.66 -27.93
N ARG A 47 -22.61 42.76 -27.63
CA ARG A 47 -23.31 43.17 -26.41
C ARG A 47 -23.05 42.38 -25.12
N LYS A 48 -22.41 43.07 -24.17
CA LYS A 48 -22.50 42.87 -22.71
C LYS A 48 -23.96 42.88 -22.26
N LYS A 49 -24.45 41.77 -21.71
CA LYS A 49 -25.63 41.73 -20.83
C LYS A 49 -25.10 41.61 -19.40
N ASN A 50 -25.41 42.61 -18.58
CA ASN A 50 -25.08 42.66 -17.16
C ASN A 50 -25.80 41.53 -16.42
N LEU A 51 -25.02 40.69 -15.72
CA LEU A 51 -25.50 39.80 -14.67
C LEU A 51 -24.56 39.98 -13.46
N PRO A 52 -25.11 39.97 -12.23
CA PRO A 52 -24.43 40.46 -11.04
C PRO A 52 -23.30 39.54 -10.57
N ALA A 53 -22.29 40.15 -9.98
CA ALA A 53 -21.10 39.51 -9.43
C ALA A 53 -21.45 38.45 -8.36
N PRO A 54 -20.76 37.30 -8.32
CA PRO A 54 -20.84 36.40 -7.19
C PRO A 54 -20.10 37.00 -6.00
N VAL A 55 -20.82 37.05 -4.89
CA VAL A 55 -20.34 37.38 -3.55
C VAL A 55 -19.12 36.51 -3.21
N SER A 56 -18.03 37.16 -2.82
CA SER A 56 -16.83 36.52 -2.30
C SER A 56 -17.17 35.73 -1.03
N SER A 57 -17.26 34.40 -1.12
CA SER A 57 -17.15 33.54 0.06
C SER A 57 -15.67 33.36 0.36
N GLN A 58 -15.22 33.95 1.48
CA GLN A 58 -13.90 33.71 2.04
C GLN A 58 -13.79 32.21 2.38
N ALA A 59 -13.00 31.49 1.61
CA ALA A 59 -12.49 30.18 1.98
C ALA A 59 -11.17 30.40 2.73
N ASN A 60 -11.06 29.86 3.94
CA ASN A 60 -9.76 29.75 4.60
C ASN A 60 -8.99 28.57 3.98
N ASP A 61 -7.65 28.63 4.02
CA ASP A 61 -6.66 27.77 3.33
C ASP A 61 -6.70 26.25 3.63
N LEU A 62 -7.80 25.73 4.18
CA LEU A 62 -8.02 24.30 4.43
C LEU A 62 -9.30 23.72 3.77
N GLY A 63 -10.04 24.51 2.98
CA GLY A 63 -10.97 23.97 1.97
C GLY A 63 -12.18 23.16 2.49
N GLU A 64 -12.61 23.36 3.74
CA GLU A 64 -13.80 22.69 4.29
C GLU A 64 -15.09 23.47 4.00
N ARG A 65 -16.04 22.82 3.31
CA ARG A 65 -17.42 23.30 3.13
C ARG A 65 -18.29 22.70 4.23
N HIS A 66 -18.83 23.54 5.12
CA HIS A 66 -19.81 23.12 6.11
C HIS A 66 -21.16 22.83 5.45
N GLU A 67 -21.46 21.55 5.23
CA GLU A 67 -22.83 21.06 5.03
C GLU A 67 -23.21 20.17 6.23
N TYR A 68 -23.75 20.80 7.28
CA TYR A 68 -24.75 20.19 8.18
C TYR A 68 -25.52 21.33 8.86
N ALA A 69 -26.60 21.77 8.20
CA ALA A 69 -27.62 22.62 8.79
C ALA A 69 -28.96 21.89 8.64
N ILE A 70 -29.34 21.12 9.64
CA ILE A 70 -30.71 20.64 9.82
C ILE A 70 -31.03 20.86 11.29
N PHE A 71 -32.14 21.56 11.54
CA PHE A 71 -32.66 22.09 12.81
C PHE A 71 -32.12 23.46 13.20
N ASN A 72 -32.70 24.48 12.55
CA ASN A 72 -32.82 25.81 13.12
C ASN A 72 -34.27 26.27 12.89
N ASP A 73 -35.13 26.06 13.88
CA ASP A 73 -36.35 26.84 14.06
C ASP A 73 -36.08 27.79 15.23
N ASN A 74 -36.04 29.08 14.92
CA ASN A 74 -36.02 30.18 15.89
C ASN A 74 -37.48 30.65 16.06
N PRO A 75 -37.91 31.21 17.21
CA PRO A 75 -37.54 32.61 17.45
C PRO A 75 -37.42 33.06 18.93
N SER A 76 -36.81 34.24 19.06
CA SER A 76 -37.01 35.27 20.09
C SER A 76 -36.69 34.94 21.55
N ASN A 77 -35.56 35.43 22.04
CA ASN A 77 -35.57 36.38 23.16
C ASN A 77 -34.22 37.13 23.27
N GLU A 78 -34.31 38.46 23.26
CA GLU A 78 -33.28 39.36 23.78
C GLU A 78 -33.06 39.05 25.26
N TYR A 79 -31.85 38.71 25.70
CA TYR A 79 -31.29 39.11 27.00
C TYR A 79 -29.77 38.93 26.98
N SER A 80 -29.08 40.04 27.26
CA SER A 80 -27.71 40.27 27.71
C SER A 80 -26.78 39.04 27.92
N ARG A 81 -25.68 38.98 27.15
CA ARG A 81 -24.52 38.10 27.40
C ARG A 81 -23.72 38.56 28.65
N PRO A 82 -23.46 37.70 29.65
CA PRO A 82 -22.35 37.90 30.57
C PRO A 82 -21.05 37.34 29.95
N GLN A 83 -19.94 38.02 30.18
CA GLN A 83 -18.60 37.57 29.82
C GLN A 83 -18.31 36.19 30.43
N ILE A 84 -18.04 35.20 29.57
CA ILE A 84 -17.53 33.90 29.99
C ILE A 84 -16.09 34.12 30.46
N LYS A 85 -15.88 34.04 31.78
CA LYS A 85 -14.55 33.89 32.38
C LYS A 85 -14.01 32.52 32.00
N ASP A 86 -12.74 32.50 31.60
CA ASP A 86 -11.97 31.31 31.28
C ASP A 86 -11.82 30.43 32.53
N SER A 87 -12.55 29.31 32.57
CA SER A 87 -12.60 28.39 33.71
C SER A 87 -11.41 27.44 33.81
N GLY A 88 -10.42 27.56 32.90
CA GLY A 88 -9.23 26.72 32.91
C GLY A 88 -8.41 26.82 34.21
N ASP A 89 -8.32 28.02 34.78
CA ASP A 89 -7.50 28.29 35.96
C ASP A 89 -8.14 27.79 37.28
N VAL A 90 -9.47 27.63 37.31
CA VAL A 90 -10.20 27.08 38.47
C VAL A 90 -10.09 25.55 38.52
N MET A 91 -10.02 24.88 37.36
CA MET A 91 -9.88 23.42 37.28
C MET A 91 -8.48 22.94 37.70
N HIS A 92 -7.45 23.76 37.53
CA HIS A 92 -6.11 23.48 38.06
C HIS A 92 -6.03 23.63 39.59
N GLY A 93 -6.93 24.39 40.22
CA GLY A 93 -7.01 24.55 41.67
C GLY A 93 -7.70 23.39 42.41
N LEU A 94 -8.52 22.59 41.71
CA LEU A 94 -9.32 21.51 42.32
C LEU A 94 -8.59 20.16 42.41
N ALA A 95 -7.54 19.93 41.61
CA ALA A 95 -6.73 18.71 41.68
C ALA A 95 -5.86 18.59 42.96
N HIS A 96 -5.90 19.60 43.84
CA HIS A 96 -5.13 19.66 45.08
C HIS A 96 -5.99 19.63 46.36
N ARG A 97 -7.31 19.39 46.29
CA ARG A 97 -8.19 19.50 47.49
C ARG A 97 -8.98 18.26 47.91
N ASP A 98 -8.85 17.12 47.25
CA ASP A 98 -9.57 15.92 47.69
C ASP A 98 -8.65 15.03 48.53
N PHE A 99 -8.59 15.28 49.84
CA PHE A 99 -8.53 14.30 50.95
C PHE A 99 -8.54 15.05 52.29
N LEU A 100 -9.72 15.48 52.73
CA LEU A 100 -9.99 15.70 54.16
C LEU A 100 -11.49 15.50 54.39
N HIS A 101 -11.83 14.31 54.89
CA HIS A 101 -13.00 14.13 55.73
C HIS A 101 -12.56 14.47 57.16
N ASP A 102 -13.32 15.35 57.81
CA ASP A 102 -13.27 15.60 59.25
C ASP A 102 -13.53 14.30 60.01
N ASP A 103 -12.66 13.98 60.97
CA ASP A 103 -13.03 13.61 62.33
C ASP A 103 -11.76 13.58 63.22
N ASP A 104 -11.89 14.21 64.38
CA ASP A 104 -11.06 14.21 65.60
C ASP A 104 -9.74 15.02 65.69
N ASP A 105 -9.73 15.84 66.75
CA ASP A 105 -8.70 16.71 67.28
C ASP A 105 -7.36 16.01 67.62
N GLU A 106 -6.29 16.33 66.88
CA GLU A 106 -4.93 16.44 67.45
C GLU A 106 -3.99 17.16 66.45
N PRO A 107 -3.26 18.23 66.84
CA PRO A 107 -2.28 18.85 65.95
C PRO A 107 -1.10 17.90 65.73
N PRO A 108 -0.72 17.60 64.46
CA PRO A 108 0.39 16.70 64.19
C PRO A 108 1.71 17.29 64.73
N PRO A 109 2.67 16.45 65.16
CA PRO A 109 3.98 16.93 65.55
C PRO A 109 4.60 17.65 64.37
N LYS A 110 5.20 18.83 64.62
CA LYS A 110 6.00 19.57 63.64
C LYS A 110 7.25 18.77 63.30
N ASP A 111 7.10 17.74 62.47
CA ASP A 111 8.22 17.03 61.90
C ASP A 111 8.87 17.91 60.82
N HIS A 112 10.16 18.11 61.02
CA HIS A 112 11.06 18.90 60.19
C HIS A 112 10.96 18.51 58.71
N PHE A 113 10.20 19.28 57.91
CA PHE A 113 10.30 19.26 56.46
C PHE A 113 11.74 19.61 56.05
N SER A 114 12.52 18.56 55.76
CA SER A 114 13.93 18.69 55.42
C SER A 114 14.12 19.57 54.16
N PRO A 115 15.01 20.58 54.19
CA PRO A 115 15.35 21.41 53.03
C PRO A 115 15.79 20.62 51.79
N ASN A 116 16.17 19.35 51.98
CA ASN A 116 16.58 18.42 50.94
C ASN A 116 15.48 18.05 49.95
N ALA A 117 14.20 18.09 50.34
CA ALA A 117 13.09 17.75 49.45
C ALA A 117 12.93 18.79 48.32
N ARG A 118 13.09 20.09 48.63
CA ARG A 118 13.05 21.18 47.64
C ARG A 118 14.29 21.20 46.74
N ARG A 119 15.45 20.76 47.25
CA ARG A 119 16.70 20.68 46.47
C ARG A 119 16.67 19.56 45.42
N ARG A 120 16.01 18.43 45.71
CA ARG A 120 15.89 17.27 44.80
C ARG A 120 15.04 17.56 43.56
N LYS A 121 14.00 18.39 43.68
CA LYS A 121 13.16 18.81 42.55
C LYS A 121 13.91 19.67 41.51
N ARG A 122 14.99 20.36 41.93
CA ARG A 122 15.87 21.15 41.05
C ARG A 122 16.98 20.32 40.38
N GLN A 123 17.19 19.06 40.78
CA GLN A 123 18.24 18.17 40.26
C GLN A 123 17.72 17.07 39.33
N GLY A 124 16.46 17.13 38.88
CA GLY A 124 15.91 16.13 37.96
C GLY A 124 15.69 14.73 38.55
N MET A 125 15.77 14.57 39.88
CA MET A 125 15.42 13.32 40.56
C MET A 125 13.89 13.20 40.63
N LEU A 126 13.29 12.53 39.66
CA LEU A 126 11.85 12.30 39.54
C LEU A 126 11.30 11.24 40.53
N VAL A 127 12.14 10.52 41.27
CA VAL A 127 11.71 9.41 42.14
C VAL A 127 11.82 9.83 43.61
N SER A 128 10.68 9.87 44.30
CA SER A 128 10.65 10.06 45.75
C SER A 128 11.17 8.78 46.43
N PRO A 129 12.22 8.88 47.29
CA PRO A 129 12.82 7.72 47.94
C PRO A 129 11.86 7.00 48.91
N GLU A 130 10.79 7.67 49.34
CA GLU A 130 9.73 7.03 50.15
C GLU A 130 8.90 6.04 49.32
N HIS A 131 8.60 6.39 48.07
CA HIS A 131 7.86 5.52 47.16
C HIS A 131 8.71 4.32 46.76
N GLU A 132 10.01 4.51 46.53
CA GLU A 132 10.95 3.42 46.27
C GLU A 132 11.06 2.45 47.46
N LYS A 133 11.06 2.96 48.70
CA LYS A 133 11.02 2.14 49.91
C LYS A 133 9.73 1.32 50.02
N ARG A 134 8.57 1.90 49.68
CA ARG A 134 7.28 1.18 49.65
C ARG A 134 7.22 0.09 48.58
N ILE A 135 7.84 0.31 47.42
CA ILE A 135 7.97 -0.72 46.38
C ILE A 135 8.91 -1.83 46.86
N ALA A 136 10.02 -1.47 47.51
CA ALA A 136 11.01 -2.41 48.01
C ALA A 136 10.53 -3.25 49.21
N SER A 137 9.58 -2.73 50.02
CA SER A 137 9.03 -3.44 51.18
C SER A 137 8.21 -4.67 50.81
N LEU A 138 7.68 -4.73 49.58
CA LEU A 138 6.99 -5.91 49.09
C LEU A 138 7.98 -7.06 48.78
N PRO A 139 7.64 -8.31 49.18
CA PRO A 139 8.45 -9.48 48.83
C PRO A 139 8.54 -9.70 47.31
N PRO A 140 9.67 -10.24 46.80
CA PRO A 140 9.84 -10.55 45.38
C PRO A 140 8.72 -11.45 44.82
N GLU A 141 8.24 -12.41 45.59
CA GLU A 141 7.21 -13.37 45.15
C GLU A 141 5.86 -12.71 44.87
N VAL A 142 5.53 -11.63 45.60
CA VAL A 142 4.30 -10.85 45.34
C VAL A 142 4.43 -10.15 44.00
N TRP A 143 5.57 -9.53 43.72
CA TRP A 143 5.83 -8.86 42.44
C TRP A 143 5.80 -9.84 41.26
N LYS A 144 6.41 -11.03 41.40
CA LYS A 144 6.33 -12.08 40.36
C LYS A 144 4.89 -12.53 40.12
N ARG A 145 4.10 -12.69 41.19
CA ARG A 145 2.69 -13.05 41.07
C ARG A 145 1.87 -11.96 40.38
N ILE A 146 2.13 -10.69 40.67
CA ILE A 146 1.53 -9.56 39.94
C ILE A 146 1.90 -9.62 38.46
N ALA A 147 3.19 -9.84 38.13
CA ALA A 147 3.64 -9.92 36.74
C ALA A 147 3.00 -11.06 35.95
N LEU A 148 2.62 -12.17 36.59
CA LEU A 148 1.88 -13.28 35.95
C LEU A 148 0.44 -12.92 35.56
N PHE A 149 -0.17 -11.92 36.20
CA PHE A 149 -1.50 -11.42 35.82
C PHE A 149 -1.45 -10.33 34.75
N LEU A 150 -0.26 -9.81 34.43
CA LEU A 150 -0.07 -8.77 33.43
C LEU A 150 0.18 -9.38 32.04
N ASN A 151 -0.15 -8.60 31.01
CA ASN A 151 0.29 -8.95 29.65
C ASN A 151 1.82 -8.98 29.59
N PRO A 152 2.44 -9.81 28.72
CA PRO A 152 3.89 -9.91 28.64
C PRO A 152 4.62 -8.58 28.39
N ILE A 153 3.98 -7.64 27.67
CA ILE A 153 4.50 -6.28 27.45
C ILE A 153 4.54 -5.49 28.76
N ASP A 154 3.43 -5.51 29.52
CA ASP A 154 3.29 -4.75 30.76
C ASP A 154 4.19 -5.30 31.86
N ALA A 155 4.37 -6.62 31.92
CA ALA A 155 5.32 -7.26 32.82
C ALA A 155 6.77 -6.80 32.56
N VAL A 156 7.17 -6.68 31.28
CA VAL A 156 8.49 -6.15 30.90
C VAL A 156 8.60 -4.66 31.20
N ASN A 157 7.57 -3.87 30.87
CA ASN A 157 7.52 -2.43 31.18
C ASN A 157 7.63 -2.17 32.69
N LEU A 158 6.97 -2.99 33.51
CA LEU A 158 7.06 -2.94 34.96
C LEU A 158 8.50 -3.23 35.42
N ALA A 159 9.14 -4.26 34.87
CA ALA A 159 10.52 -4.61 35.21
C ALA A 159 11.54 -3.53 34.85
N ILE A 160 11.36 -2.83 33.72
CA ILE A 160 12.30 -1.77 33.28
C ILE A 160 12.03 -0.40 33.92
N SER A 161 10.89 -0.22 34.58
CA SER A 161 10.48 1.07 35.15
C SER A 161 11.39 1.56 36.29
N ASN A 162 11.90 0.64 37.13
CA ASN A 162 12.79 0.95 38.24
C ASN A 162 13.80 -0.18 38.49
N LYS A 163 15.02 0.17 38.92
CA LYS A 163 16.06 -0.78 39.34
C LYS A 163 15.58 -1.74 40.42
N THR A 164 14.81 -1.26 41.39
CA THR A 164 14.25 -2.11 42.46
C THR A 164 13.32 -3.19 41.91
N LEU A 165 12.43 -2.83 40.98
CA LEU A 165 11.52 -3.77 40.32
C LEU A 165 12.29 -4.74 39.43
N TYR A 166 13.29 -4.27 38.69
CA TYR A 166 14.19 -5.13 37.93
C TYR A 166 14.85 -6.20 38.82
N THR A 167 15.38 -5.81 39.98
CA THR A 167 16.01 -6.75 40.92
C THR A 167 15.00 -7.72 41.54
N LYS A 168 13.77 -7.29 41.83
CA LYS A 168 12.72 -8.11 42.45
C LYS A 168 12.10 -9.11 41.48
N LEU A 169 11.81 -8.67 40.26
CA LEU A 169 11.21 -9.50 39.19
C LEU A 169 12.25 -10.40 38.51
N GLY A 170 13.50 -9.95 38.45
CA GLY A 170 14.60 -10.69 37.84
C GLY A 170 14.41 -10.89 36.33
N LEU A 171 14.90 -12.03 35.84
CA LEU A 171 14.84 -12.37 34.41
C LEU A 171 13.49 -12.92 33.95
N MET A 172 12.61 -13.29 34.88
CA MET A 172 11.36 -14.00 34.59
C MET A 172 10.48 -13.29 33.54
N PRO A 173 10.21 -11.97 33.63
CA PRO A 173 9.42 -11.29 32.59
C PRO A 173 10.10 -11.34 31.22
N PHE A 174 11.43 -11.27 31.16
CA PHE A 174 12.20 -11.29 29.91
C PHE A 174 12.28 -12.69 29.29
N GLU A 175 12.40 -13.73 30.11
CA GLU A 175 12.37 -15.13 29.66
C GLU A 175 11.00 -15.48 29.10
N MET A 176 9.93 -15.14 29.83
CA MET A 176 8.55 -15.32 29.37
C MET A 176 8.30 -14.57 28.05
N PHE A 177 8.86 -13.36 27.92
CA PHE A 177 8.75 -12.52 26.73
C PHE A 177 9.57 -13.02 25.53
N ASN A 178 10.61 -13.82 25.76
CA ASN A 178 11.43 -14.44 24.72
C ASN A 178 10.87 -15.76 24.18
N SER A 179 9.79 -16.27 24.76
CA SER A 179 9.09 -17.46 24.27
C SER A 179 8.52 -17.25 22.85
N ILE A 180 8.37 -18.36 22.11
CA ILE A 180 7.85 -18.34 20.73
C ILE A 180 6.38 -17.90 20.70
N GLU A 181 5.59 -18.28 21.71
CA GLU A 181 4.17 -17.93 21.83
C GLU A 181 3.97 -16.43 21.98
N HIS A 182 4.83 -15.76 22.76
CA HIS A 182 4.75 -14.31 23.01
C HIS A 182 5.48 -13.46 21.98
N ARG A 183 5.90 -14.05 20.85
CA ARG A 183 6.67 -13.34 19.82
C ARG A 183 5.93 -12.13 19.23
N HIS A 184 4.61 -12.20 19.13
CA HIS A 184 3.79 -11.09 18.66
C HIS A 184 3.82 -9.89 19.64
N PHE A 185 3.71 -10.14 20.95
CA PHE A 185 3.92 -9.13 21.99
C PHE A 185 5.32 -8.52 21.91
N LYS A 186 6.33 -9.35 21.66
CA LYS A 186 7.70 -8.90 21.49
C LYS A 186 7.87 -7.96 20.29
N HIS A 187 7.26 -8.28 19.15
CA HIS A 187 7.27 -7.39 17.99
C HIS A 187 6.57 -6.06 18.28
N ALA A 188 5.42 -6.07 18.95
CA ALA A 188 4.68 -4.87 19.30
C ALA A 188 5.47 -3.95 20.24
N PHE A 189 6.10 -4.52 21.28
CA PHE A 189 6.99 -3.77 22.18
C PHE A 189 8.20 -3.19 21.46
N LEU A 190 8.88 -3.99 20.63
CA LEU A 190 10.03 -3.51 19.87
C LEU A 190 9.64 -2.39 18.91
N HIS A 191 8.48 -2.50 18.27
CA HIS A 191 7.95 -1.44 17.40
C HIS A 191 7.67 -0.13 18.18
N ALA A 192 7.33 -0.18 19.47
CA ALA A 192 7.19 1.03 20.27
C ALA A 192 8.52 1.77 20.50
N LEU A 193 9.65 1.06 20.41
CA LEU A 193 11.00 1.62 20.54
C LEU A 193 11.55 2.17 19.22
N ASP A 194 10.79 2.11 18.14
CA ASP A 194 11.28 2.33 16.78
C ASP A 194 11.85 3.74 16.54
N GLU A 195 11.30 4.75 17.22
CA GLU A 195 11.75 6.13 17.17
C GLU A 195 13.19 6.32 17.67
N GLN A 196 13.63 5.48 18.60
CA GLN A 196 14.95 5.57 19.23
C GLN A 196 16.07 5.01 18.35
N TYR A 197 15.75 4.27 17.29
CA TYR A 197 16.73 3.50 16.50
C TYR A 197 16.67 3.78 14.98
N PRO A 198 17.00 4.99 14.50
CA PRO A 198 16.97 5.35 13.07
C PRO A 198 17.89 4.49 12.18
N GLY A 199 19.07 4.13 12.71
CA GLY A 199 20.08 3.34 12.00
C GLY A 199 19.82 1.82 12.01
N HIS A 200 18.77 1.37 12.68
CA HIS A 200 18.44 -0.05 12.79
C HIS A 200 17.06 -0.34 12.22
N LEU A 201 16.82 -1.59 11.82
CA LEU A 201 15.52 -2.08 11.35
C LEU A 201 15.14 -3.34 12.12
N LEU A 202 13.87 -3.45 12.49
CA LEU A 202 13.35 -4.61 13.21
C LEU A 202 13.29 -5.83 12.27
N CYS A 203 14.04 -6.88 12.61
CA CYS A 203 13.94 -8.16 11.94
C CYS A 203 12.92 -9.03 12.66
N PHE A 204 11.78 -9.30 12.02
CA PHE A 204 10.76 -10.16 12.60
C PHE A 204 11.22 -11.61 12.84
N PRO A 205 11.99 -12.25 11.93
CA PRO A 205 12.60 -13.55 12.21
C PRO A 205 13.53 -13.65 13.42
N CYS A 206 14.25 -12.58 13.74
CA CYS A 206 15.15 -12.55 14.89
C CYS A 206 14.51 -11.91 16.14
N SER A 207 13.41 -11.20 15.96
CA SER A 207 12.77 -10.36 16.97
C SER A 207 13.77 -9.42 17.66
N LYS A 208 14.63 -8.78 16.85
CA LYS A 208 15.65 -7.81 17.28
C LYS A 208 15.95 -6.79 16.19
N TYR A 209 16.54 -5.67 16.59
CA TYR A 209 17.01 -4.62 15.68
C TYR A 209 18.35 -4.99 15.04
N HIS A 210 18.43 -4.90 13.71
CA HIS A 210 19.67 -5.06 12.96
C HIS A 210 20.12 -3.71 12.39
N LYS A 211 21.43 -3.45 12.38
CA LYS A 211 21.99 -2.26 11.76
C LYS A 211 21.76 -2.30 10.24
N ARG A 212 21.27 -1.20 9.68
CA ARG A 212 21.11 -1.03 8.23
C ARG A 212 22.47 -1.00 7.55
N LEU A 213 22.61 -1.68 6.41
CA LEU A 213 23.86 -1.72 5.65
C LEU A 213 24.11 -0.41 4.87
N HIS A 214 23.07 0.12 4.22
CA HIS A 214 23.17 1.26 3.32
C HIS A 214 22.05 2.29 3.53
N PRO A 215 22.01 3.00 4.69
CA PRO A 215 20.97 3.97 4.97
C PRO A 215 20.76 5.01 3.85
N GLY A 216 19.53 5.12 3.36
CA GLY A 216 19.10 6.08 2.33
C GLY A 216 19.41 5.66 0.89
N LYS A 217 20.20 4.60 0.69
CA LYS A 217 20.54 4.05 -0.64
C LYS A 217 19.88 2.70 -0.89
N GLU A 218 18.99 2.26 0.01
CA GLU A 218 18.26 1.01 -0.18
C GLU A 218 17.29 1.13 -1.35
N THR A 219 17.32 0.13 -2.25
CA THR A 219 16.50 0.13 -3.46
C THR A 219 15.90 -1.25 -3.68
N LEU A 220 14.59 -1.30 -3.93
CA LEU A 220 13.93 -2.56 -4.26
C LEU A 220 14.46 -3.08 -5.60
N LYS A 221 15.18 -4.21 -5.55
CA LYS A 221 15.70 -4.93 -6.73
C LYS A 221 14.81 -6.13 -7.06
N ILE A 222 15.05 -6.71 -8.22
CA ILE A 222 14.38 -7.94 -8.69
C ILE A 222 14.82 -9.11 -7.80
N GLU A 223 13.95 -10.10 -7.59
CA GLU A 223 14.13 -11.22 -6.65
C GLU A 223 15.45 -11.98 -6.79
N TYR A 224 15.95 -12.15 -8.02
CA TYR A 224 17.22 -12.86 -8.28
C TYR A 224 18.47 -12.08 -7.87
N VAL A 225 18.34 -10.82 -7.43
CA VAL A 225 19.46 -10.00 -6.97
C VAL A 225 19.43 -9.91 -5.46
N ASN A 226 20.37 -10.59 -4.81
CA ASN A 226 20.59 -10.45 -3.37
C ASN A 226 20.85 -8.98 -3.02
N ASN A 227 19.88 -8.34 -2.37
CA ASN A 227 19.99 -6.96 -1.89
C ASN A 227 19.49 -6.86 -0.43
N PRO A 228 20.26 -7.42 0.53
CA PRO A 228 19.87 -7.38 1.92
C PRO A 228 19.89 -5.94 2.45
N ILE A 229 18.84 -5.54 3.17
CA ILE A 229 18.80 -4.24 3.87
C ILE A 229 19.70 -4.28 5.12
N PHE A 230 19.79 -5.45 5.74
CA PHE A 230 20.58 -5.70 6.94
C PHE A 230 21.13 -7.14 6.93
N ALA A 231 22.24 -7.36 7.64
CA ALA A 231 22.81 -8.69 7.82
C ALA A 231 22.04 -9.47 8.90
N CYS A 232 21.25 -10.45 8.47
CA CYS A 232 20.47 -11.31 9.35
C CYS A 232 21.13 -12.71 9.45
N PRO A 233 21.49 -13.19 10.65
CA PRO A 233 22.05 -14.53 10.82
C PRO A 233 20.99 -15.62 10.55
N ASN A 234 19.71 -15.31 10.72
CA ASN A 234 18.60 -16.25 10.54
C ASN A 234 18.02 -16.22 9.11
N ILE A 235 18.71 -15.62 8.13
CA ILE A 235 18.17 -15.48 6.77
C ILE A 235 17.96 -16.83 6.08
N ASN A 236 18.81 -17.81 6.36
CA ASN A 236 18.71 -19.16 5.79
C ASN A 236 17.79 -20.09 6.59
N SER A 237 17.57 -19.77 7.88
CA SER A 237 16.76 -20.60 8.78
C SER A 237 15.30 -20.15 8.89
N SER A 238 14.92 -19.06 8.23
CA SER A 238 13.57 -18.49 8.33
C SER A 238 13.09 -17.88 7.02
N VAL A 239 11.77 -17.97 6.80
CA VAL A 239 11.12 -17.31 5.67
C VAL A 239 10.90 -15.84 6.03
N LEU A 240 11.49 -14.94 5.24
CA LEU A 240 11.25 -13.52 5.39
C LEU A 240 9.83 -13.17 4.92
N PRO A 241 9.12 -12.28 5.63
CA PRO A 241 7.77 -11.87 5.25
C PRO A 241 7.80 -11.07 3.94
N ARG A 242 7.08 -11.58 2.94
CA ARG A 242 7.00 -11.01 1.59
C ARG A 242 5.56 -11.11 1.10
N MET A 243 5.18 -10.17 0.23
CA MET A 243 3.89 -10.17 -0.46
C MET A 243 4.10 -10.17 -1.95
N ARG A 244 3.32 -10.96 -2.67
CA ARG A 244 3.34 -10.98 -4.12
C ARG A 244 2.85 -9.65 -4.72
N LEU A 245 3.67 -9.04 -5.57
CA LEU A 245 3.30 -7.92 -6.43
C LEU A 245 2.73 -8.42 -7.76
N THR A 246 3.45 -9.26 -8.50
CA THR A 246 3.00 -9.89 -9.75
C THR A 246 3.58 -11.31 -9.83
N HIS A 247 3.42 -12.01 -10.95
CA HIS A 247 4.23 -13.22 -11.17
C HIS A 247 5.74 -12.87 -11.13
N ALA A 248 6.53 -13.72 -10.45
CA ALA A 248 7.98 -13.56 -10.22
C ALA A 248 8.42 -12.21 -9.62
N ARG A 249 7.52 -11.50 -8.91
CA ARG A 249 7.87 -10.28 -8.16
C ARG A 249 7.13 -10.17 -6.84
N GLU A 250 7.92 -9.93 -5.80
CA GLU A 250 7.50 -9.78 -4.42
C GLU A 250 7.95 -8.43 -3.84
N LEU A 251 7.20 -7.99 -2.83
CA LEU A 251 7.51 -6.86 -1.97
C LEU A 251 7.91 -7.39 -0.59
N PRO A 252 9.19 -7.30 -0.20
CA PRO A 252 9.62 -7.64 1.14
C PRO A 252 9.09 -6.64 2.16
N TYR A 253 8.60 -7.13 3.30
CA TYR A 253 8.01 -6.28 4.34
C TYR A 253 8.99 -5.24 4.91
N ALA A 254 10.29 -5.54 4.92
CA ALA A 254 11.32 -4.61 5.37
C ALA A 254 11.30 -3.27 4.61
N TYR A 255 10.90 -3.27 3.34
CA TYR A 255 10.75 -2.03 2.56
C TYR A 255 9.52 -1.20 2.97
N ILE A 256 8.46 -1.85 3.45
CA ILE A 256 7.27 -1.18 3.97
C ILE A 256 7.61 -0.46 5.28
N GLN A 257 8.35 -1.13 6.16
CA GLN A 257 8.88 -0.50 7.36
C GLN A 257 9.73 0.72 7.02
N LEU A 258 10.68 0.62 6.09
CA LEU A 258 11.52 1.77 5.73
C LEU A 258 10.70 2.97 5.24
N VAL A 259 9.70 2.75 4.38
CA VAL A 259 8.88 3.85 3.86
C VAL A 259 7.98 4.47 4.93
N LEU A 260 7.32 3.65 5.75
CA LEU A 260 6.43 4.16 6.80
C LEU A 260 7.22 4.88 7.90
N ARG A 261 8.41 4.38 8.25
CA ARG A 261 9.30 5.05 9.20
C ARG A 261 9.81 6.38 8.67
N ALA A 262 10.17 6.44 7.38
CA ALA A 262 10.60 7.68 6.75
C ALA A 262 9.50 8.75 6.75
N ALA A 263 8.24 8.34 6.59
CA ALA A 263 7.08 9.23 6.63
C ALA A 263 6.66 9.64 8.05
N LYS A 264 6.79 8.73 9.02
CA LYS A 264 6.39 8.99 10.41
C LYS A 264 7.40 9.83 11.19
N HIS A 265 8.69 9.58 11.00
CA HIS A 265 9.76 10.22 11.78
C HIS A 265 10.49 11.26 10.93
N THR A 266 11.49 10.83 10.15
CA THR A 266 12.20 11.67 9.18
C THR A 266 12.76 10.81 8.06
N PRO A 267 13.12 11.39 6.89
CA PRO A 267 13.71 10.64 5.78
C PRO A 267 14.96 9.81 6.16
N SER A 268 15.68 10.19 7.22
CA SER A 268 16.84 9.44 7.73
C SER A 268 16.50 8.02 8.20
N TYR A 269 15.26 7.78 8.63
CA TYR A 269 14.79 6.49 9.16
C TYR A 269 14.50 5.45 8.06
N GLY A 270 14.54 5.84 6.79
CA GLY A 270 14.23 4.91 5.72
C GLY A 270 14.46 5.43 4.31
N ILE A 271 13.48 5.23 3.43
CA ILE A 271 13.53 5.61 2.01
C ILE A 271 12.27 6.36 1.63
N SER A 272 12.35 7.16 0.56
CA SER A 272 11.17 7.82 0.00
C SER A 272 10.17 6.82 -0.57
N ILE A 273 8.89 7.22 -0.59
CA ILE A 273 7.82 6.41 -1.16
C ILE A 273 8.01 6.12 -2.66
N ASP A 274 8.60 7.06 -3.38
CA ASP A 274 8.88 6.94 -4.80
C ASP A 274 9.94 5.87 -5.10
N ALA A 275 10.81 5.56 -4.14
CA ALA A 275 11.82 4.50 -4.28
C ALA A 275 11.20 3.10 -4.45
N LEU A 276 9.96 2.88 -3.96
CA LEU A 276 9.21 1.64 -4.17
C LEU A 276 8.53 1.57 -5.53
N SER A 277 8.24 2.72 -6.14
CA SER A 277 7.56 2.79 -7.43
C SER A 277 8.45 2.26 -8.54
N LYS A 278 7.99 1.26 -9.29
CA LYS A 278 8.74 0.60 -10.35
C LYS A 278 7.86 0.36 -11.57
N ARG A 279 8.52 0.26 -12.73
CA ARG A 279 7.92 -0.17 -13.99
C ARG A 279 8.76 -1.31 -14.56
N TRP A 280 8.11 -2.36 -15.04
CA TRP A 280 8.80 -3.48 -15.69
C TRP A 280 7.90 -4.14 -16.73
N ARG A 281 8.49 -5.03 -17.53
CA ARG A 281 7.78 -5.90 -18.47
C ARG A 281 8.12 -7.35 -18.13
N HIS A 282 7.14 -8.25 -18.26
CA HIS A 282 7.31 -9.69 -18.04
C HIS A 282 6.21 -10.44 -18.79
N ALA A 283 6.57 -11.51 -19.52
CA ALA A 283 5.63 -12.39 -20.24
C ALA A 283 4.55 -11.65 -21.07
N GLY A 284 4.93 -10.61 -21.83
CA GLY A 284 3.99 -9.80 -22.64
C GLY A 284 3.17 -8.77 -21.85
N TRP A 285 3.20 -8.83 -20.52
CA TRP A 285 2.62 -7.82 -19.64
C TRP A 285 3.59 -6.70 -19.34
N THR A 286 3.04 -5.53 -19.10
CA THR A 286 3.78 -4.38 -18.56
C THR A 286 3.11 -3.92 -17.28
N HIS A 287 3.91 -3.73 -16.23
CA HIS A 287 3.42 -3.45 -14.89
C HIS A 287 3.99 -2.13 -14.40
N ARG A 288 3.21 -1.45 -13.56
CA ARG A 288 3.59 -0.22 -12.88
C ARG A 288 3.07 -0.24 -11.46
N THR A 289 3.97 -0.11 -10.49
CA THR A 289 3.61 0.11 -9.08
C THR A 289 3.67 1.60 -8.76
N ARG A 290 2.74 2.04 -7.90
CA ARG A 290 2.77 3.31 -7.20
C ARG A 290 2.32 3.09 -5.77
N PHE A 291 2.81 3.92 -4.87
CA PHE A 291 2.49 3.85 -3.44
C PHE A 291 2.08 5.23 -2.94
N LEU A 292 1.24 5.25 -1.91
CA LEU A 292 0.76 6.45 -1.24
C LEU A 292 0.66 6.17 0.26
N ILE A 293 1.00 7.14 1.10
CA ILE A 293 0.73 7.05 2.54
C ILE A 293 -0.50 7.88 2.85
N HIS A 294 -1.45 7.29 3.55
CA HIS A 294 -2.70 7.93 3.97
C HIS A 294 -3.00 7.49 5.41
N ASP A 295 -3.20 8.44 6.32
CA ASP A 295 -3.47 8.18 7.75
C ASP A 295 -2.48 7.20 8.40
N GLY A 296 -1.20 7.32 8.07
CA GLY A 296 -0.14 6.43 8.60
C GLY A 296 -0.15 5.01 8.02
N ARG A 297 -0.98 4.73 7.01
CA ARG A 297 -1.09 3.43 6.34
C ARG A 297 -0.55 3.51 4.92
N LEU A 298 0.06 2.43 4.45
CA LEU A 298 0.66 2.36 3.11
C LEU A 298 -0.33 1.78 2.11
N LEU A 299 -0.83 2.62 1.21
CA LEU A 299 -1.65 2.19 0.09
C LEU A 299 -0.78 1.88 -1.12
N MET A 300 -1.14 0.81 -1.83
CA MET A 300 -0.46 0.35 -3.04
C MET A 300 -1.41 0.35 -4.22
N ARG A 301 -0.92 0.78 -5.38
CA ARG A 301 -1.57 0.60 -6.67
C ARG A 301 -0.65 -0.14 -7.63
N VAL A 302 -1.15 -1.21 -8.23
CA VAL A 302 -0.46 -1.96 -9.28
C VAL A 302 -1.32 -1.96 -10.54
N ILE A 303 -0.80 -1.35 -11.60
CA ILE A 303 -1.44 -1.37 -12.93
C ILE A 303 -0.68 -2.38 -13.78
N SER A 304 -1.38 -3.41 -14.23
CA SER A 304 -0.86 -4.42 -15.15
C SER A 304 -1.60 -4.31 -16.47
N ARG A 305 -0.89 -4.26 -17.59
CA ARG A 305 -1.50 -4.20 -18.91
C ARG A 305 -0.86 -5.17 -19.90
N ALA A 306 -1.67 -5.76 -20.76
CA ALA A 306 -1.24 -6.59 -21.89
C ALA A 306 -2.12 -6.30 -23.11
N PHE A 307 -1.55 -6.45 -24.30
CA PHE A 307 -2.32 -6.35 -25.53
C PHE A 307 -3.29 -7.52 -25.64
N THR A 308 -4.47 -7.26 -26.20
CA THR A 308 -5.53 -8.25 -26.36
C THR A 308 -6.01 -8.29 -27.80
N LEU A 309 -6.49 -9.46 -28.22
CA LEU A 309 -7.05 -9.67 -29.55
C LEU A 309 -8.52 -9.20 -29.58
N PRO A 310 -9.08 -8.92 -30.77
CA PRO A 310 -10.50 -8.74 -30.94
C PRO A 310 -11.31 -9.94 -30.48
N ALA A 311 -12.53 -9.73 -29.96
CA ALA A 311 -13.37 -10.81 -29.44
C ALA A 311 -13.70 -11.88 -30.50
N ARG A 312 -13.79 -11.50 -31.78
CA ARG A 312 -14.03 -12.41 -32.91
C ARG A 312 -12.91 -13.43 -33.09
N ASP A 313 -11.67 -13.02 -32.84
CA ASP A 313 -10.46 -13.84 -33.05
C ASP A 313 -10.00 -14.48 -31.72
N MET A 314 -10.70 -14.18 -30.63
CA MET A 314 -10.37 -14.62 -29.29
C MET A 314 -10.95 -16.01 -29.02
N THR A 315 -10.08 -17.01 -28.95
CA THR A 315 -10.41 -18.35 -28.44
C THR A 315 -10.21 -18.43 -26.93
N GLU A 316 -10.87 -19.36 -26.25
CA GLU A 316 -10.65 -19.58 -24.80
C GLU A 316 -9.18 -19.87 -24.48
N THR A 317 -8.50 -20.64 -25.33
CA THR A 317 -7.06 -20.93 -25.21
C THR A 317 -6.22 -19.66 -25.31
N SER A 318 -6.55 -18.76 -26.24
CA SER A 318 -5.85 -17.47 -26.35
C SER A 318 -6.08 -16.58 -25.13
N MET A 319 -7.31 -16.54 -24.58
CA MET A 319 -7.57 -15.83 -23.32
C MET A 319 -6.74 -16.40 -22.17
N ARG A 320 -6.66 -17.73 -22.07
CA ARG A 320 -5.85 -18.40 -21.03
C ARG A 320 -4.38 -18.01 -21.14
N HIS A 321 -3.80 -18.04 -22.33
CA HIS A 321 -2.40 -17.66 -22.54
C HIS A 321 -2.10 -16.17 -22.28
N ILE A 322 -3.09 -15.29 -22.42
CA ILE A 322 -2.92 -13.88 -22.06
C ILE A 322 -2.95 -13.72 -20.53
N LEU A 323 -3.84 -14.42 -19.83
CA LEU A 323 -4.12 -14.17 -18.41
C LEU A 323 -3.21 -14.94 -17.46
N TYR A 324 -2.84 -16.18 -17.80
CA TYR A 324 -2.17 -17.12 -16.90
C TYR A 324 -0.81 -17.56 -17.40
N ASP A 325 0.07 -17.81 -16.45
CA ASP A 325 1.28 -18.57 -16.69
C ASP A 325 0.99 -20.03 -17.07
N ARG A 326 1.88 -20.62 -17.86
CA ARG A 326 1.72 -21.96 -18.44
C ARG A 326 2.03 -23.08 -17.44
N GLU A 327 2.87 -22.81 -16.46
CA GLU A 327 3.36 -23.85 -15.54
C GLU A 327 2.52 -23.85 -14.26
N GLU A 328 2.47 -22.71 -13.57
CA GLU A 328 1.83 -22.62 -12.25
C GLU A 328 0.35 -22.19 -12.32
N TYR A 329 -0.17 -21.89 -13.52
CA TYR A 329 -1.51 -21.34 -13.73
C TYR A 329 -1.81 -20.11 -12.87
N MET A 330 -0.78 -19.33 -12.56
CA MET A 330 -0.88 -18.10 -11.80
C MET A 330 -1.13 -16.92 -12.73
N PRO A 331 -2.01 -15.97 -12.38
CA PRO A 331 -2.25 -14.80 -13.23
C PRO A 331 -0.96 -13.98 -13.41
N PHE A 332 -0.67 -13.51 -14.61
CA PHE A 332 0.54 -12.68 -14.83
C PHE A 332 0.46 -11.32 -14.12
N PHE A 333 -0.74 -10.81 -13.90
CA PHE A 333 -1.01 -9.55 -13.22
C PHE A 333 -1.08 -9.68 -11.69
N SER A 334 -1.20 -8.54 -11.01
CA SER A 334 -1.21 -8.50 -9.54
C SER A 334 -2.51 -9.04 -8.96
N VAL A 335 -2.42 -10.02 -8.07
CA VAL A 335 -3.57 -10.58 -7.35
C VAL A 335 -3.26 -10.85 -5.87
N CYS A 336 -4.27 -10.76 -4.99
CA CYS A 336 -4.21 -11.13 -3.57
C CYS A 336 -4.31 -12.64 -3.42
N ALA A 337 -4.09 -13.22 -2.23
CA ALA A 337 -4.20 -14.67 -2.04
C ALA A 337 -5.58 -15.25 -2.38
N HIS A 338 -6.66 -14.49 -2.17
CA HIS A 338 -8.05 -14.91 -2.35
C HIS A 338 -8.58 -14.80 -3.79
N TRP A 339 -7.70 -14.61 -4.77
CA TRP A 339 -8.10 -14.32 -6.15
C TRP A 339 -8.83 -15.47 -6.84
N ARG A 340 -8.53 -16.71 -6.41
CA ARG A 340 -9.16 -17.95 -6.88
C ARG A 340 -10.63 -18.04 -6.46
N ASP A 341 -11.00 -17.30 -5.41
CA ASP A 341 -12.35 -17.27 -4.90
C ASP A 341 -13.14 -16.12 -5.54
N GLY A 342 -14.10 -16.48 -6.41
CA GLY A 342 -15.11 -15.56 -6.90
C GLY A 342 -14.99 -15.23 -8.39
N LEU A 343 -15.06 -13.94 -8.72
CA LEU A 343 -15.37 -13.45 -10.06
C LEU A 343 -14.23 -12.71 -10.76
N LEU A 344 -13.00 -12.72 -10.24
CA LEU A 344 -11.89 -11.98 -10.84
C LEU A 344 -11.63 -12.41 -12.29
N MET A 345 -11.38 -13.71 -12.48
CA MET A 345 -11.04 -14.27 -13.77
C MET A 345 -12.22 -14.25 -14.76
N PRO A 346 -13.47 -14.61 -14.36
CA PRO A 346 -14.65 -14.39 -15.19
C PRO A 346 -14.82 -12.93 -15.61
N THR A 347 -14.51 -11.96 -14.73
CA THR A 347 -14.58 -10.53 -15.06
C THR A 347 -13.55 -10.15 -16.12
N CYS A 348 -12.31 -10.65 -16.02
CA CYS A 348 -11.28 -10.46 -17.04
C CYS A 348 -11.68 -11.06 -18.40
N LYS A 349 -12.15 -12.31 -18.41
CA LYS A 349 -12.63 -13.00 -19.62
C LYS A 349 -13.80 -12.25 -20.27
N CYS A 350 -14.77 -11.83 -19.46
CA CYS A 350 -15.92 -11.04 -19.92
C CYS A 350 -15.51 -9.67 -20.47
N MET A 351 -14.51 -9.00 -19.89
CA MET A 351 -14.04 -7.74 -20.44
C MET A 351 -13.39 -7.95 -21.82
N MET A 352 -12.61 -9.01 -21.99
CA MET A 352 -11.96 -9.36 -23.27
C MET A 352 -12.97 -9.72 -24.37
N SER A 353 -14.14 -10.26 -24.03
CA SER A 353 -15.20 -10.55 -25.03
C SER A 353 -15.91 -9.30 -25.56
N HIS A 354 -15.67 -8.12 -24.96
CA HIS A 354 -16.21 -6.85 -25.46
C HIS A 354 -15.28 -6.13 -26.45
N VAL A 355 -14.11 -6.68 -26.78
CA VAL A 355 -13.15 -6.03 -27.70
C VAL A 355 -13.70 -6.05 -29.13
N PRO A 356 -13.91 -4.89 -29.77
CA PRO A 356 -14.45 -4.83 -31.13
C PRO A 356 -13.44 -5.35 -32.15
N ALA A 357 -13.96 -5.87 -33.26
CA ALA A 357 -13.15 -6.18 -34.43
C ALA A 357 -12.52 -4.89 -35.02
N PRO A 358 -11.33 -4.98 -35.63
CA PRO A 358 -10.74 -3.85 -36.34
C PRO A 358 -11.65 -3.43 -37.52
N PRO A 359 -11.61 -2.16 -37.93
CA PRO A 359 -12.38 -1.68 -39.07
C PRO A 359 -12.01 -2.46 -40.34
N GLU A 360 -13.02 -3.07 -40.98
CA GLU A 360 -12.85 -3.71 -42.29
C GLU A 360 -13.10 -2.68 -43.38
N SER A 361 -12.12 -2.46 -44.26
CA SER A 361 -12.30 -1.49 -45.36
C SER A 361 -13.46 -1.90 -46.26
N ILE A 362 -14.19 -0.93 -46.82
CA ILE A 362 -15.34 -1.20 -47.70
C ILE A 362 -14.93 -2.12 -48.86
N TYR A 363 -13.72 -1.93 -49.39
CA TYR A 363 -13.13 -2.78 -50.41
C TYR A 363 -13.00 -4.25 -49.96
N GLN A 364 -12.47 -4.50 -48.75
CA GLN A 364 -12.37 -5.86 -48.21
C GLN A 364 -13.73 -6.51 -47.97
N GLN A 365 -14.75 -5.72 -47.61
CA GLN A 365 -16.12 -6.22 -47.46
C GLN A 365 -16.72 -6.63 -48.81
N LEU A 366 -16.58 -5.78 -49.83
CA LEU A 366 -17.08 -6.05 -51.18
C LEU A 366 -16.40 -7.24 -51.87
N GLN A 367 -15.14 -7.54 -51.52
CA GLN A 367 -14.47 -8.77 -51.99
C GLN A 367 -15.08 -10.05 -51.42
N LYS A 368 -15.67 -10.00 -50.21
CA LYS A 368 -16.25 -11.17 -49.54
C LYS A 368 -17.74 -11.34 -49.84
N ALA A 369 -18.47 -10.24 -49.98
CA ALA A 369 -19.90 -10.25 -50.25
C ALA A 369 -20.33 -8.97 -50.99
N PRO A 370 -21.36 -9.02 -51.85
CA PRO A 370 -21.87 -7.84 -52.55
C PRO A 370 -22.57 -6.81 -51.63
N THR A 371 -22.75 -7.13 -50.35
CA THR A 371 -23.34 -6.26 -49.34
C THR A 371 -22.26 -5.73 -48.40
N PHE A 372 -22.30 -4.44 -48.08
CA PHE A 372 -21.38 -3.80 -47.13
C PHE A 372 -22.15 -3.29 -45.90
N SER A 373 -21.49 -3.35 -44.75
CA SER A 373 -22.02 -2.77 -43.50
C SER A 373 -21.16 -1.59 -43.09
N ARG A 374 -21.81 -0.44 -42.90
CA ARG A 374 -21.17 0.78 -42.40
C ARG A 374 -20.62 0.62 -40.98
N GLU A 375 -21.25 -0.25 -40.17
CA GLU A 375 -20.82 -0.54 -38.80
C GLU A 375 -19.51 -1.33 -38.77
N ARG A 376 -19.30 -2.23 -39.74
CA ARG A 376 -18.02 -2.96 -39.89
C ARG A 376 -16.90 -2.07 -40.43
N ALA A 377 -17.25 -1.05 -41.21
CA ALA A 377 -16.28 -0.08 -41.71
C ALA A 377 -15.83 0.90 -40.61
N ASN A 378 -16.73 1.25 -39.68
CA ASN A 378 -16.46 2.17 -38.57
C ASN A 378 -16.97 1.59 -37.24
N PRO A 379 -16.34 0.55 -36.69
CA PRO A 379 -16.69 0.05 -35.37
C PRO A 379 -16.34 1.09 -34.31
N GLY A 380 -17.19 1.22 -33.29
CA GLY A 380 -16.85 2.00 -32.11
C GLY A 380 -15.63 1.38 -31.41
N LEU A 381 -14.47 2.03 -31.49
CA LEU A 381 -13.22 1.50 -30.92
C LEU A 381 -13.14 1.64 -29.39
N ILE A 382 -14.07 2.38 -28.79
CA ILE A 382 -14.18 2.54 -27.33
C ILE A 382 -14.93 1.33 -26.78
N VAL A 383 -14.21 0.52 -26.00
CA VAL A 383 -14.79 -0.63 -25.31
C VAL A 383 -15.57 -0.16 -24.09
N ARG A 384 -16.87 -0.46 -24.05
CA ARG A 384 -17.69 -0.29 -22.85
C ARG A 384 -18.03 -1.67 -22.31
N GLY A 385 -17.53 -1.98 -21.11
CA GLY A 385 -17.90 -3.22 -20.43
C GLY A 385 -19.38 -3.27 -20.07
N CYS A 386 -19.91 -4.48 -19.91
CA CYS A 386 -21.27 -4.71 -19.40
C CYS A 386 -21.37 -4.47 -17.88
N ASP A 387 -22.59 -4.54 -17.34
CA ASP A 387 -22.85 -4.38 -15.90
C ASP A 387 -22.12 -5.41 -15.02
N THR A 388 -21.68 -6.52 -15.60
CA THR A 388 -20.92 -7.56 -14.89
C THR A 388 -19.44 -7.21 -14.75
N CYS A 389 -18.81 -6.67 -15.80
CA CYS A 389 -17.35 -6.47 -15.85
C CYS A 389 -16.90 -5.02 -15.68
N ARG A 390 -17.79 -4.05 -15.86
CA ARG A 390 -17.52 -2.62 -15.66
C ARG A 390 -17.31 -2.20 -14.20
N PRO A 391 -18.05 -2.72 -13.20
CA PRO A 391 -17.88 -2.30 -11.81
C PRO A 391 -16.53 -2.74 -11.24
N ALA A 392 -15.99 -1.94 -10.31
CA ALA A 392 -14.85 -2.35 -9.51
C ALA A 392 -15.27 -3.46 -8.52
N ARG A 393 -14.34 -4.37 -8.20
CA ARG A 393 -14.61 -5.49 -7.29
C ARG A 393 -13.67 -5.49 -6.08
N ARG A 394 -14.23 -5.61 -4.88
CA ARG A 394 -13.49 -5.72 -3.62
C ARG A 394 -13.47 -7.17 -3.13
N CYS A 395 -12.30 -7.66 -2.73
CA CYS A 395 -12.18 -8.93 -2.04
C CYS A 395 -12.85 -8.83 -0.65
N PRO A 396 -13.77 -9.73 -0.27
CA PRO A 396 -14.39 -9.69 1.06
C PRO A 396 -13.39 -10.02 2.18
N GLU A 397 -12.34 -10.79 1.88
CA GLU A 397 -11.40 -11.35 2.88
C GLU A 397 -10.11 -10.54 3.04
N CYS A 398 -9.87 -9.51 2.24
CA CYS A 398 -8.68 -8.66 2.37
C CYS A 398 -8.93 -7.25 1.84
N PRO A 399 -8.10 -6.25 2.20
CA PRO A 399 -8.26 -4.87 1.77
C PRO A 399 -7.80 -4.63 0.33
N THR A 400 -8.24 -5.47 -0.62
CA THR A 400 -7.85 -5.39 -2.04
C THR A 400 -9.05 -5.14 -2.94
N GLU A 401 -8.87 -4.23 -3.89
CA GLU A 401 -9.85 -3.84 -4.90
C GLU A 401 -9.26 -3.99 -6.30
N TYR A 402 -10.10 -4.38 -7.26
CA TYR A 402 -9.77 -4.59 -8.65
C TYR A 402 -10.64 -3.77 -9.56
N LEU A 403 -10.03 -3.22 -10.60
CA LEU A 403 -10.71 -2.66 -11.75
C LEU A 403 -10.11 -3.26 -13.02
N VAL A 404 -10.97 -3.75 -13.90
CA VAL A 404 -10.59 -4.29 -15.20
C VAL A 404 -11.14 -3.36 -16.27
N GLU A 405 -10.28 -2.90 -17.16
CA GLU A 405 -10.62 -1.98 -18.25
C GLU A 405 -9.95 -2.44 -19.54
N ILE A 406 -10.46 -1.95 -20.68
CA ILE A 406 -9.77 -2.08 -21.96
C ILE A 406 -9.57 -0.70 -22.54
N ASN A 407 -8.30 -0.37 -22.76
CA ASN A 407 -7.88 0.91 -23.30
C ASN A 407 -7.20 0.72 -24.65
N MET A 408 -7.37 1.67 -25.56
CA MET A 408 -6.56 1.74 -26.77
C MET A 408 -5.19 2.33 -26.42
N VAL A 409 -4.14 1.58 -26.74
CA VAL A 409 -2.75 1.94 -26.43
C VAL A 409 -1.92 1.85 -27.70
N GLU A 410 -0.98 2.78 -27.85
CA GLU A 410 -0.02 2.71 -28.94
C GLU A 410 1.02 1.60 -28.68
N ASP A 411 1.15 0.69 -29.64
CA ASP A 411 2.18 -0.31 -29.77
C ASP A 411 3.24 0.18 -30.78
N PRO A 412 4.34 0.80 -30.31
CA PRO A 412 5.39 1.29 -31.21
C PRO A 412 6.14 0.16 -31.92
N SER A 413 5.97 -1.09 -31.48
CA SER A 413 6.58 -2.28 -32.09
C SER A 413 5.91 -2.64 -33.42
N ASP A 414 4.65 -2.26 -33.62
CA ASP A 414 3.87 -2.64 -34.78
C ASP A 414 3.70 -1.44 -35.72
N PRO A 415 4.40 -1.43 -36.88
CA PRO A 415 4.30 -0.33 -37.83
C PRO A 415 2.96 -0.30 -38.58
N VAL A 416 2.22 -1.41 -38.61
CA VAL A 416 0.98 -1.58 -39.38
C VAL A 416 -0.23 -1.19 -38.54
N GLN A 417 -0.34 -1.73 -37.33
CA GLN A 417 -1.41 -1.42 -36.38
C GLN A 417 -0.83 -0.79 -35.12
N LYS A 418 -0.58 0.52 -35.18
CA LYS A 418 -0.03 1.26 -34.04
C LYS A 418 -0.97 1.29 -32.85
N PHE A 419 -2.28 1.39 -33.03
CA PHE A 419 -3.22 1.44 -31.92
C PHE A 419 -3.89 0.08 -31.75
N LYS A 420 -3.70 -0.51 -30.57
CA LYS A 420 -4.27 -1.81 -30.21
C LYS A 420 -5.01 -1.72 -28.88
N HIS A 421 -6.01 -2.56 -28.71
CA HIS A 421 -6.67 -2.72 -27.43
C HIS A 421 -5.73 -3.45 -26.45
N ALA A 422 -5.67 -2.94 -25.23
CA ALA A 422 -4.94 -3.55 -24.14
C ALA A 422 -5.86 -3.72 -22.94
N ILE A 423 -5.90 -4.93 -22.38
CA ILE A 423 -6.51 -5.17 -21.08
C ILE A 423 -5.64 -4.50 -20.03
N VAL A 424 -6.28 -3.76 -19.12
CA VAL A 424 -5.66 -3.08 -17.99
C VAL A 424 -6.34 -3.59 -16.73
N VAL A 425 -5.58 -4.27 -15.88
CA VAL A 425 -6.01 -4.69 -14.55
C VAL A 425 -5.32 -3.81 -13.53
N THR A 426 -6.11 -3.02 -12.81
CA THR A 426 -5.64 -2.19 -11.71
C THR A 426 -6.02 -2.83 -10.40
N ARG A 427 -5.02 -3.05 -9.54
CA ARG A 427 -5.20 -3.51 -8.15
C ARG A 427 -4.86 -2.36 -7.22
N TRP A 428 -5.74 -2.06 -6.28
CA TRP A 428 -5.43 -1.26 -5.10
C TRP A 428 -5.44 -2.15 -3.86
N SER A 429 -4.49 -1.93 -2.95
CA SER A 429 -4.44 -2.64 -1.68
C SER A 429 -3.98 -1.72 -0.56
N ASP A 430 -4.56 -1.88 0.62
CA ASP A 430 -4.02 -1.30 1.85
C ASP A 430 -3.03 -2.29 2.49
N LEU A 431 -1.76 -1.91 2.64
CA LEU A 431 -0.72 -2.76 3.21
C LEU A 431 -0.58 -2.60 4.74
N GLY A 432 -1.42 -1.78 5.36
CA GLY A 432 -1.42 -1.53 6.79
C GLY A 432 -0.38 -0.49 7.23
N ASP A 433 -0.10 -0.50 8.53
CA ASP A 433 0.69 0.52 9.23
C ASP A 433 2.16 0.14 9.48
N GLY A 434 2.60 -1.01 8.96
CA GLY A 434 3.99 -1.44 9.04
C GLY A 434 4.43 -1.98 10.40
N ARG A 435 3.52 -2.19 11.36
CA ARG A 435 3.86 -2.66 12.71
C ARG A 435 4.44 -4.06 12.75
N SER A 436 3.72 -5.01 12.17
CA SER A 436 4.15 -6.41 12.11
C SER A 436 3.51 -7.14 10.93
N PRO A 437 4.25 -7.99 10.21
CA PRO A 437 3.69 -8.82 9.16
C PRO A 437 2.85 -10.00 9.70
N TYR A 438 2.84 -10.22 11.01
CA TYR A 438 2.08 -11.31 11.64
C TYR A 438 0.83 -10.83 12.39
N THR A 439 0.80 -9.55 12.79
CA THR A 439 -0.34 -9.00 13.54
C THR A 439 -1.06 -7.88 12.79
N SER A 440 -0.48 -7.29 11.74
CA SER A 440 -1.21 -6.34 10.88
C SER A 440 -2.28 -7.11 10.12
N PRO A 441 -3.57 -6.83 10.40
CA PRO A 441 -4.66 -7.61 9.82
C PRO A 441 -4.72 -7.46 8.30
N GLU A 442 -4.34 -6.30 7.77
CA GLU A 442 -4.29 -6.01 6.33
C GLU A 442 -3.26 -6.88 5.61
N TRP A 443 -2.03 -6.89 6.13
CA TRP A 443 -0.92 -7.62 5.53
C TRP A 443 -1.15 -9.14 5.59
N VAL A 444 -1.59 -9.63 6.75
CA VAL A 444 -1.89 -11.04 6.97
C VAL A 444 -3.00 -11.50 6.03
N ALA A 445 -4.09 -10.73 5.93
CA ALA A 445 -5.20 -11.01 5.04
C ALA A 445 -4.80 -11.00 3.56
N ILE A 446 -3.99 -10.04 3.10
CA ILE A 446 -3.57 -10.00 1.68
C ILE A 446 -2.80 -11.26 1.28
N ASN A 447 -1.98 -11.78 2.20
CA ASN A 447 -1.16 -12.96 1.97
C ASN A 447 -1.90 -14.28 2.26
N GLY A 448 -3.18 -14.23 2.66
CA GLY A 448 -3.97 -15.43 2.95
C GLY A 448 -3.46 -16.21 4.17
N LEU A 449 -2.74 -15.53 5.07
CA LEU A 449 -2.24 -16.13 6.30
C LEU A 449 -3.36 -16.17 7.34
N GLU A 450 -3.42 -17.24 8.13
CA GLU A 450 -4.42 -17.36 9.19
C GLU A 450 -4.15 -16.34 10.30
N SER A 451 -5.18 -15.55 10.59
CA SER A 451 -5.25 -14.62 11.71
C SER A 451 -6.26 -15.16 12.72
N GLN A 452 -6.12 -14.79 14.00
CA GLN A 452 -7.10 -15.13 15.04
C GLN A 452 -8.51 -14.63 14.67
N GLU A 453 -8.60 -13.51 13.95
CA GLU A 453 -9.84 -12.95 13.43
C GLU A 453 -9.83 -12.88 11.90
N ARG A 454 -10.93 -13.27 11.25
CA ARG A 454 -11.06 -13.14 9.80
C ARG A 454 -11.25 -11.68 9.44
N PHE A 455 -10.45 -11.20 8.49
CA PHE A 455 -10.56 -9.83 8.01
C PHE A 455 -11.84 -9.67 7.17
N ASP A 456 -12.74 -8.79 7.60
CA ASP A 456 -13.90 -8.39 6.82
C ASP A 456 -13.67 -7.02 6.18
N SER A 457 -13.39 -7.06 4.88
CA SER A 457 -13.07 -5.87 4.08
C SER A 457 -14.26 -4.91 3.94
N PHE A 458 -15.49 -5.41 3.99
CA PHE A 458 -16.68 -4.58 3.83
C PHE A 458 -17.06 -3.86 5.11
N SER A 459 -16.94 -4.50 6.28
CA SER A 459 -17.11 -3.79 7.55
C SER A 459 -15.95 -2.82 7.84
N HIS A 460 -14.71 -3.22 7.56
CA HIS A 460 -13.53 -2.40 7.87
C HIS A 460 -13.49 -1.08 7.09
N TYR A 461 -13.78 -1.10 5.78
CA TYR A 461 -13.74 0.13 4.95
C TYR A 461 -15.13 0.72 4.68
N GLY A 462 -16.20 -0.04 4.97
CA GLY A 462 -17.56 0.36 4.64
C GLY A 462 -17.69 0.71 3.16
N ARG A 463 -18.33 1.86 2.89
CA ARG A 463 -18.54 2.38 1.53
C ARG A 463 -17.31 3.11 0.94
N ARG A 464 -16.26 3.36 1.74
CA ARG A 464 -15.06 4.06 1.25
C ARG A 464 -14.19 3.09 0.44
N ALA A 465 -13.91 3.41 -0.81
CA ALA A 465 -13.06 2.60 -1.68
C ALA A 465 -11.57 2.93 -1.48
N VAL A 466 -10.73 1.91 -1.31
CA VAL A 466 -9.27 2.07 -1.23
C VAL A 466 -8.74 2.75 -2.50
N GLY A 467 -9.24 2.31 -3.66
CA GLY A 467 -8.95 2.94 -4.95
C GLY A 467 -9.45 4.38 -5.03
N GLY A 468 -10.62 4.68 -4.45
CA GLY A 468 -11.15 6.04 -4.39
C GLY A 468 -10.26 6.99 -3.60
N VAL A 469 -9.79 6.57 -2.42
CA VAL A 469 -8.84 7.34 -1.60
C VAL A 469 -7.54 7.55 -2.37
N PHE A 470 -6.98 6.47 -2.95
CA PHE A 470 -5.73 6.53 -3.69
C PHE A 470 -5.80 7.48 -4.89
N GLU A 471 -6.82 7.32 -5.75
CA GLU A 471 -6.95 8.13 -6.96
C GLU A 471 -7.30 9.60 -6.64
N SER A 472 -8.08 9.86 -5.59
CA SER A 472 -8.38 11.23 -5.15
C SER A 472 -7.13 12.00 -4.78
N LYS A 473 -6.19 11.36 -4.07
CA LYS A 473 -4.94 12.00 -3.65
C LYS A 473 -3.93 12.13 -4.79
N VAL A 474 -3.92 11.18 -5.72
CA VAL A 474 -2.96 11.18 -6.84
C VAL A 474 -3.41 12.08 -8.00
N SER A 475 -4.70 12.12 -8.30
CA SER A 475 -5.24 12.80 -9.49
C SER A 475 -6.25 13.91 -9.19
N GLY A 476 -6.68 14.07 -7.94
CA GLY A 476 -7.76 14.98 -7.56
C GLY A 476 -9.15 14.49 -7.97
N GLN A 477 -9.25 13.32 -8.63
CA GLN A 477 -10.51 12.77 -9.12
C GLN A 477 -10.81 11.44 -8.46
N VAL A 478 -12.04 11.28 -7.97
CA VAL A 478 -12.55 9.99 -7.49
C VAL A 478 -13.25 9.32 -8.66
N PRO A 479 -12.82 8.12 -9.10
CA PRO A 479 -13.55 7.35 -10.08
C PRO A 479 -14.96 7.05 -9.54
N ALA A 480 -15.99 7.53 -10.24
CA ALA A 480 -17.38 7.21 -9.91
C ALA A 480 -17.70 5.78 -10.36
N MET A 481 -17.17 4.81 -9.61
CA MET A 481 -17.32 3.38 -9.91
C MET A 481 -18.07 2.68 -8.80
N ARG A 482 -19.09 1.90 -9.19
CA ARG A 482 -19.80 1.02 -8.26
C ARG A 482 -18.84 -0.07 -7.80
N LEU A 483 -18.76 -0.26 -6.48
CA LEU A 483 -17.96 -1.31 -5.87
C LEU A 483 -18.83 -2.52 -5.52
N LEU A 484 -18.46 -3.69 -6.03
CA LEU A 484 -19.15 -4.96 -5.79
C LEU A 484 -18.23 -5.95 -5.08
N SER A 485 -18.79 -6.99 -4.46
CA SER A 485 -17.97 -8.09 -3.93
C SER A 485 -17.31 -8.89 -5.06
N LEU A 486 -16.06 -9.28 -4.84
CA LEU A 486 -15.32 -10.21 -5.68
C LEU A 486 -15.91 -11.62 -5.58
N ASN A 487 -16.37 -12.01 -4.38
CA ASN A 487 -17.00 -13.31 -4.12
C ASN A 487 -18.41 -13.09 -3.54
N PRO A 488 -19.41 -12.73 -4.35
CA PRO A 488 -20.75 -12.41 -3.86
C PRO A 488 -21.50 -13.62 -3.28
N LYS A 489 -21.12 -14.84 -3.68
CA LYS A 489 -21.71 -16.07 -3.15
C LYS A 489 -20.98 -16.58 -1.90
N ASN A 490 -19.87 -15.94 -1.49
CA ASN A 490 -18.99 -16.40 -0.41
C ASN A 490 -18.62 -17.89 -0.51
N VAL A 491 -18.48 -18.42 -1.74
CA VAL A 491 -18.09 -19.81 -1.94
C VAL A 491 -16.57 -19.84 -2.10
N LYS A 492 -15.91 -20.60 -1.22
CA LYS A 492 -14.50 -20.92 -1.34
C LYS A 492 -14.39 -22.17 -2.17
N LYS A 493 -13.96 -22.01 -3.42
CA LYS A 493 -13.82 -23.15 -4.32
C LYS A 493 -12.36 -23.51 -4.54
N GLY A 494 -11.42 -22.70 -4.03
CA GLY A 494 -9.99 -22.97 -4.20
C GLY A 494 -9.65 -23.16 -5.68
N GLU A 495 -8.94 -24.23 -6.01
CA GLU A 495 -8.56 -24.57 -7.39
C GLU A 495 -9.74 -24.96 -8.28
N GLU A 496 -10.83 -25.49 -7.71
CA GLU A 496 -12.06 -25.81 -8.45
C GLU A 496 -12.90 -24.55 -8.77
N GLY A 497 -12.48 -23.38 -8.26
CA GLY A 497 -13.22 -22.13 -8.28
C GLY A 497 -13.08 -21.25 -9.49
N ASP A 498 -11.97 -21.41 -10.21
CA ASP A 498 -11.51 -20.42 -11.18
C ASP A 498 -12.32 -20.38 -12.49
N GLY A 499 -13.37 -21.21 -12.61
CA GLY A 499 -14.05 -21.44 -13.89
C GLY A 499 -13.00 -21.80 -14.95
N TRP A 500 -12.05 -22.65 -14.53
CA TRP A 500 -10.84 -22.98 -15.27
C TRP A 500 -11.20 -23.68 -16.58
N TYR A 501 -12.23 -24.53 -16.51
CA TYR A 501 -12.90 -25.22 -17.61
C TYR A 501 -14.15 -24.46 -18.05
#